data_AF-A0A0P0XQH0-F1
#
_entry.id   AF-A0A0P0XQH0-F1
#
_cell.length_a   1.000
_cell.length_b   1.000
_cell.length_c   1.000
_cell.angle_alpha   90.00
_cell.angle_beta   90.00
_cell.angle_gamma   90.00
#
_symmetry.space_group_name_H-M   'P 1'
#
loop_
_entity.id
_entity.type
_entity.pdbx_description
1 polymer ?
#
loop_
_entity_poly.entity_id
_entity_poly.type
_entity_poly.pdbx_seq_one_letter_code
_entity_poly.pdbx_strand_id
1 'polypeptide(L)'
;MEMGKSLVVALAVVVAAMAVVKADDVPITDKDLESEESMWSLYQRWRHVYGAASSSPRDLADKGSRFEVFKKNARYIHDFNRKKGMSYKLGLNKFADLTLEEFTAKYTGANPGPITGLKNGTGSPPLAAVAGDAPPAWDWREHGAVTRVKDQGPCGSCWAFSVVEAVEGINAIMTGNLLTLSEQQVLDCSGAGDCSGGYTSYAFDYAVSNGITLDQCFSPPTTGENYFYYPAYEAVQEPCRFDPNKAPIVKIDSYSFVDPNDEEALKQAVYSQGPVSVLIEASYEFMIYQGVG
;
A
#
# COMPACT_ATOMS: atom_id res chain seq x y z
N MET A 1 -39.31 49.66 3.84
CA MET A 1 -38.01 49.02 4.12
C MET A 1 -38.25 47.53 4.10
N GLU A 2 -37.65 46.85 3.13
CA GLU A 2 -37.94 45.46 2.77
C GLU A 2 -37.43 44.45 3.79
N MET A 3 -38.24 43.42 4.01
CA MET A 3 -37.92 42.21 4.79
C MET A 3 -37.02 41.29 3.96
N GLY A 4 -35.71 41.34 4.19
CA GLY A 4 -34.78 40.29 3.76
C GLY A 4 -34.79 39.13 4.75
N LYS A 5 -35.55 38.07 4.46
CA LYS A 5 -35.54 36.82 5.23
C LYS A 5 -34.16 36.16 5.10
N SER A 6 -33.45 36.00 6.22
CA SER A 6 -32.19 35.25 6.31
C SER A 6 -32.37 33.84 5.74
N LEU A 7 -31.64 33.54 4.67
CA LEU A 7 -31.42 32.18 4.19
C LEU A 7 -30.53 31.48 5.21
N VAL A 8 -31.11 30.57 6.01
CA VAL A 8 -30.33 29.62 6.81
C VAL A 8 -29.84 28.55 5.85
N VAL A 9 -28.58 28.67 5.41
CA VAL A 9 -27.90 27.63 4.65
C VAL A 9 -27.61 26.49 5.62
N ALA A 10 -28.47 25.46 5.61
CA ALA A 10 -28.21 24.22 6.31
C ALA A 10 -27.02 23.54 5.63
N LEU A 11 -25.84 23.62 6.24
CA LEU A 11 -24.67 22.82 5.87
C LEU A 11 -25.04 21.34 6.08
N ALA A 12 -25.36 20.64 5.00
CA ALA A 12 -25.42 19.19 5.00
C ALA A 12 -23.99 18.67 5.16
N VAL A 13 -23.60 18.31 6.38
CA VAL A 13 -22.37 17.59 6.67
C VAL A 13 -22.53 16.20 6.05
N VAL A 14 -22.03 16.03 4.83
CA VAL A 14 -21.86 14.71 4.22
C VAL A 14 -20.69 14.07 4.95
N VAL A 15 -21.00 13.30 6.00
CA VAL A 15 -20.04 12.36 6.59
C VAL A 15 -19.80 11.31 5.51
N ALA A 16 -18.74 11.49 4.73
CA ALA A 16 -18.22 10.44 3.88
C ALA A 16 -17.75 9.33 4.81
N ALA A 17 -18.64 8.37 5.09
CA ALA A 17 -18.24 7.10 5.66
C ALA A 17 -17.21 6.52 4.70
N MET A 18 -15.94 6.57 5.09
CA MET A 18 -14.92 5.73 4.50
C MET A 18 -15.40 4.30 4.72
N ALA A 19 -16.11 3.76 3.74
CA ALA A 19 -16.44 2.35 3.71
C ALA A 19 -15.08 1.66 3.70
N VAL A 20 -14.66 1.20 4.87
CA VAL A 20 -13.71 0.09 4.97
C VAL A 20 -14.35 -0.97 4.09
N VAL A 21 -13.81 -1.16 2.89
CA VAL A 21 -14.19 -2.28 2.03
C VAL A 21 -13.86 -3.49 2.88
N LYS A 22 -14.86 -4.03 3.58
CA LYS A 22 -14.71 -5.27 4.31
C LYS A 22 -14.26 -6.24 3.24
N ALA A 23 -13.06 -6.78 3.39
CA ALA A 23 -12.68 -7.96 2.63
C ALA A 23 -13.85 -8.94 2.82
N ASP A 24 -14.50 -9.30 1.71
CA ASP A 24 -15.66 -10.19 1.74
C ASP A 24 -15.20 -11.50 2.40
N ASP A 25 -15.63 -11.71 3.64
CA ASP A 25 -15.14 -12.80 4.47
C ASP A 25 -15.69 -14.13 3.96
N VAL A 26 -14.80 -15.12 3.81
CA VAL A 26 -15.16 -16.49 3.45
C VAL A 26 -14.85 -17.36 4.66
N PRO A 27 -15.78 -17.47 5.63
CA PRO A 27 -15.52 -18.18 6.87
C PRO A 27 -15.34 -19.68 6.60
N ILE A 28 -14.39 -20.27 7.34
CA ILE A 28 -14.10 -21.71 7.37
C ILE A 28 -14.81 -22.32 8.57
N THR A 29 -15.68 -23.30 8.32
CA THR A 29 -16.35 -24.09 9.35
C THR A 29 -15.71 -25.48 9.47
N ASP A 30 -15.91 -26.16 10.60
CA ASP A 30 -15.46 -27.55 10.79
C ASP A 30 -15.98 -28.44 9.63
N LYS A 31 -17.24 -28.24 9.22
CA LYS A 31 -17.88 -28.96 8.11
C LYS A 31 -17.20 -28.75 6.77
N ASP A 32 -16.64 -27.57 6.50
CA ASP A 32 -15.93 -27.32 5.24
C ASP A 32 -14.71 -28.26 5.10
N LEU A 33 -14.10 -28.67 6.22
CA LEU A 33 -12.86 -29.46 6.24
C LEU A 33 -13.07 -30.99 6.30
N GLU A 34 -14.31 -31.47 6.42
CA GLU A 34 -14.64 -32.89 6.66
C GLU A 34 -14.43 -33.81 5.45
N SER A 35 -14.56 -33.27 4.22
CA SER A 35 -14.49 -34.06 2.99
C SER A 35 -13.92 -33.26 1.82
N GLU A 36 -13.47 -33.93 0.76
CA GLU A 36 -13.06 -33.25 -0.49
C GLU A 36 -14.22 -32.47 -1.13
N GLU A 37 -15.46 -32.96 -1.01
CA GLU A 37 -16.66 -32.30 -1.56
C GLU A 37 -16.98 -30.99 -0.82
N SER A 38 -16.95 -31.01 0.51
CA SER A 38 -17.17 -29.81 1.34
C SER A 38 -16.05 -28.79 1.16
N MET A 39 -14.80 -29.27 1.06
CA MET A 39 -13.63 -28.44 0.81
C MET A 39 -13.67 -27.81 -0.59
N TRP A 40 -14.11 -28.55 -1.60
CA TRP A 40 -14.33 -28.02 -2.94
C TRP A 40 -15.44 -26.95 -2.94
N SER A 41 -16.50 -27.15 -2.16
CA SER A 41 -17.56 -26.16 -1.98
C SER A 41 -17.04 -24.87 -1.33
N LEU A 42 -16.17 -24.97 -0.32
CA LEU A 42 -15.46 -23.81 0.26
C LEU A 42 -14.61 -23.08 -0.78
N TYR A 43 -13.84 -23.82 -1.59
CA TYR A 43 -13.03 -23.24 -2.67
C TYR A 43 -13.89 -22.54 -3.72
N GLN A 44 -15.06 -23.07 -4.06
CA GLN A 44 -16.00 -22.40 -4.95
C GLN A 44 -16.56 -21.10 -4.37
N ARG A 45 -16.91 -21.08 -3.06
CA ARG A 45 -17.31 -19.84 -2.36
C ARG A 45 -16.19 -18.81 -2.40
N TRP A 46 -14.96 -19.23 -2.10
CA TRP A 46 -13.79 -18.35 -2.14
C TRP A 46 -13.54 -17.77 -3.54
N ARG A 47 -13.59 -18.60 -4.58
CA ARG A 47 -13.43 -18.13 -5.97
C ARG A 47 -14.56 -17.22 -6.44
N HIS A 48 -15.76 -17.35 -5.89
CA HIS A 48 -16.84 -16.43 -6.21
C HIS A 48 -16.50 -15.01 -5.74
N VAL A 49 -15.87 -14.90 -4.56
CA VAL A 49 -15.43 -13.62 -3.98
C VAL A 49 -14.14 -13.11 -4.62
N TYR A 50 -13.07 -13.91 -4.59
CA TYR A 50 -11.72 -13.47 -4.96
C TYR A 50 -11.31 -13.84 -6.37
N GLY A 51 -12.10 -14.62 -7.11
CA GLY A 51 -11.69 -15.16 -8.40
C GLY A 51 -11.24 -14.07 -9.36
N ALA A 52 -11.97 -12.95 -9.45
CA ALA A 52 -11.61 -11.80 -10.29
C ALA A 52 -10.29 -11.12 -9.89
N ALA A 53 -9.99 -11.07 -8.59
CA ALA A 53 -8.79 -10.44 -8.02
C ALA A 53 -7.63 -11.43 -7.81
N SER A 54 -7.84 -12.72 -8.08
CA SER A 54 -6.82 -13.76 -7.90
C SER A 54 -5.67 -13.57 -8.89
N SER A 55 -4.46 -13.68 -8.37
CA SER A 55 -3.14 -13.52 -8.99
C SER A 55 -2.86 -14.34 -10.25
N SER A 56 -3.65 -15.37 -10.50
CA SER A 56 -3.34 -16.37 -11.52
C SER A 56 -4.14 -16.08 -12.80
N PRO A 57 -3.49 -16.01 -13.97
CA PRO A 57 -4.20 -16.16 -15.24
C PRO A 57 -4.95 -17.50 -15.16
N ARG A 58 -6.28 -17.47 -15.04
CA ARG A 58 -7.12 -18.64 -14.72
C ARG A 58 -7.26 -19.60 -15.91
N ASP A 59 -6.16 -19.96 -16.55
CA ASP A 59 -6.14 -21.12 -17.41
C ASP A 59 -6.51 -22.34 -16.58
N LEU A 60 -7.55 -23.03 -17.04
CA LEU A 60 -8.18 -24.17 -16.39
C LEU A 60 -7.19 -25.29 -16.01
N ALA A 61 -6.00 -25.29 -16.63
CA ALA A 61 -4.92 -26.24 -16.43
C ALA A 61 -4.36 -26.28 -14.99
N ASP A 62 -4.46 -25.18 -14.22
CA ASP A 62 -3.89 -25.07 -12.86
C ASP A 62 -4.93 -25.34 -11.74
N LYS A 63 -6.18 -25.68 -12.07
CA LYS A 63 -7.24 -25.80 -11.05
C LYS A 63 -6.95 -26.84 -9.98
N GLY A 64 -6.35 -27.97 -10.35
CA GLY A 64 -6.00 -29.05 -9.41
C GLY A 64 -4.92 -28.64 -8.43
N SER A 65 -3.79 -28.14 -8.94
CA SER A 65 -2.67 -27.63 -8.13
C SER A 65 -3.07 -26.46 -7.24
N ARG A 66 -3.82 -25.47 -7.76
CA ARG A 66 -4.37 -24.37 -6.94
C ARG A 66 -5.25 -24.89 -5.81
N PHE A 67 -6.10 -25.87 -6.09
CA PHE A 67 -6.98 -26.45 -5.08
C PHE A 67 -6.20 -27.17 -3.98
N GLU A 68 -5.12 -27.89 -4.30
CA GLU A 68 -4.25 -28.50 -3.28
C GLU A 68 -3.59 -27.46 -2.37
N VAL A 69 -3.13 -26.35 -2.94
CA VAL A 69 -2.55 -25.24 -2.17
C VAL A 69 -3.61 -24.57 -1.30
N PHE A 70 -4.79 -24.29 -1.86
CA PHE A 70 -5.94 -23.77 -1.12
C PHE A 70 -6.31 -24.66 0.06
N LYS A 71 -6.36 -25.98 -0.16
CA LYS A 71 -6.62 -26.98 0.88
C LYS A 71 -5.63 -26.91 2.05
N LYS A 72 -4.34 -26.71 1.74
CA LYS A 72 -3.29 -26.55 2.75
C LYS A 72 -3.49 -25.27 3.55
N ASN A 73 -3.70 -24.15 2.86
CA ASN A 73 -3.88 -22.84 3.49
C ASN A 73 -5.15 -22.79 4.34
N ALA A 74 -6.28 -23.31 3.85
CA ALA A 74 -7.56 -23.35 4.57
C ALA A 74 -7.46 -24.14 5.89
N ARG A 75 -6.80 -25.31 5.89
CA ARG A 75 -6.58 -26.08 7.12
C ARG A 75 -5.67 -25.33 8.09
N TYR A 76 -4.59 -24.72 7.59
CA TYR A 76 -3.69 -23.93 8.44
C TYR A 76 -4.41 -22.76 9.10
N ILE A 77 -5.21 -22.00 8.34
CA ILE A 77 -6.03 -20.89 8.85
C ILE A 77 -6.96 -21.37 9.95
N HIS A 78 -7.67 -22.47 9.71
CA HIS A 78 -8.62 -23.04 10.67
C HIS A 78 -7.93 -23.45 11.97
N ASP A 79 -6.81 -24.18 11.88
CA ASP A 79 -6.06 -24.63 13.05
C ASP A 79 -5.43 -23.45 13.81
N PHE A 80 -4.89 -22.46 13.09
CA PHE A 80 -4.31 -21.26 13.69
C PHE A 80 -5.35 -20.47 14.48
N ASN A 81 -6.53 -20.23 13.91
CA ASN A 81 -7.58 -19.42 14.54
C ASN A 81 -8.23 -20.11 15.78
N ARG A 82 -7.97 -21.40 16.01
CA ARG A 82 -8.40 -22.12 17.23
C ARG A 82 -7.38 -22.02 18.38
N LYS A 83 -6.17 -21.54 18.12
CA LYS A 83 -5.16 -21.31 19.15
C LYS A 83 -5.65 -20.22 20.11
N LYS A 84 -5.49 -20.46 21.42
CA LYS A 84 -5.81 -19.45 22.45
C LYS A 84 -4.68 -18.41 22.52
N GLY A 85 -5.04 -17.16 22.79
CA GLY A 85 -4.08 -16.09 23.07
C GLY A 85 -3.46 -15.42 21.85
N MET A 86 -3.91 -15.74 20.62
CA MET A 86 -3.51 -14.98 19.43
C MET A 86 -4.26 -13.63 19.41
N SER A 87 -3.55 -12.55 19.10
CA SER A 87 -4.12 -11.19 18.98
C SER A 87 -4.69 -10.91 17.59
N TYR A 88 -4.55 -11.83 16.65
CA TYR A 88 -4.96 -11.67 15.25
C TYR A 88 -5.50 -12.97 14.68
N LYS A 89 -6.16 -12.84 13.54
CA LYS A 89 -6.76 -13.93 12.76
C LYS A 89 -6.14 -14.02 11.38
N LEU A 90 -6.04 -15.24 10.90
CA LEU A 90 -5.78 -15.55 9.50
C LEU A 90 -7.10 -15.74 8.75
N GLY A 91 -7.09 -15.60 7.43
CA GLY A 91 -8.31 -15.72 6.62
C GLY A 91 -8.03 -16.03 5.15
N LEU A 92 -9.08 -16.45 4.45
CA LEU A 92 -9.02 -16.79 3.03
C LEU A 92 -9.07 -15.52 2.16
N ASN A 93 -7.95 -14.80 2.08
CA ASN A 93 -7.81 -13.59 1.25
C ASN A 93 -7.51 -13.94 -0.24
N LYS A 94 -7.15 -12.94 -1.07
CA LYS A 94 -6.88 -13.12 -2.50
C LYS A 94 -5.68 -14.03 -2.83
N PHE A 95 -4.85 -14.36 -1.84
CA PHE A 95 -3.66 -15.20 -1.96
C PHE A 95 -3.86 -16.62 -1.46
N ALA A 96 -5.09 -17.00 -1.06
CA ALA A 96 -5.36 -18.26 -0.39
C ALA A 96 -5.05 -19.51 -1.22
N ASP A 97 -4.86 -19.42 -2.54
CA ASP A 97 -4.45 -20.51 -3.43
C ASP A 97 -2.98 -20.41 -3.89
N LEU A 98 -2.17 -19.56 -3.26
CA LEU A 98 -0.73 -19.46 -3.50
C LEU A 98 0.09 -20.15 -2.41
N THR A 99 1.19 -20.76 -2.85
CA THR A 99 2.26 -21.15 -1.95
C THR A 99 3.05 -19.91 -1.53
N LEU A 100 3.77 -19.99 -0.40
CA LEU A 100 4.68 -18.91 0.01
C LEU A 100 5.75 -18.62 -1.05
N GLU A 101 6.24 -19.64 -1.74
CA GLU A 101 7.21 -19.48 -2.83
C GLU A 101 6.64 -18.65 -3.98
N GLU A 102 5.44 -18.98 -4.45
CA GLU A 102 4.76 -18.21 -5.50
C GLU A 102 4.41 -16.79 -5.08
N PHE A 103 4.02 -16.63 -3.81
CA PHE A 103 3.72 -15.32 -3.25
C PHE A 103 4.99 -14.46 -3.19
N THR A 104 6.07 -14.97 -2.61
CA THR A 104 7.34 -14.25 -2.48
C THR A 104 7.94 -13.91 -3.84
N ALA A 105 7.84 -14.80 -4.82
CA ALA A 105 8.33 -14.56 -6.17
C ALA A 105 7.61 -13.43 -6.94
N LYS A 106 6.37 -13.08 -6.55
CA LYS A 106 5.53 -12.10 -7.28
C LYS A 106 5.20 -10.83 -6.50
N TYR A 107 5.11 -10.92 -5.17
CA TYR A 107 4.57 -9.87 -4.31
C TYR A 107 5.61 -9.29 -3.33
N THR A 108 6.86 -9.74 -3.40
CA THR A 108 7.96 -9.22 -2.56
C THR A 108 9.11 -8.70 -3.43
N GLY A 109 10.27 -8.41 -2.85
CA GLY A 109 11.46 -8.00 -3.59
C GLY A 109 12.07 -6.66 -3.13
N ALA A 110 11.44 -5.95 -2.20
CA ALA A 110 12.08 -4.76 -1.61
C ALA A 110 13.38 -5.15 -0.91
N ASN A 111 14.45 -4.45 -1.27
CA ASN A 111 15.79 -4.65 -0.73
C ASN A 111 16.13 -3.49 0.21
N PRO A 112 16.43 -3.76 1.50
CA PRO A 112 16.83 -2.71 2.45
C PRO A 112 18.18 -2.07 2.10
N GLY A 113 18.96 -2.69 1.22
CA GLY A 113 20.33 -2.27 0.90
C GLY A 113 21.28 -2.37 2.10
N PRO A 114 22.54 -1.93 1.94
CA PRO A 114 23.44 -1.78 3.07
C PRO A 114 22.99 -0.58 3.93
N ILE A 115 22.53 -0.89 5.15
CA ILE A 115 22.22 0.10 6.21
C ILE A 115 23.44 0.98 6.57
N THR A 116 24.63 0.72 6.02
CA THR A 116 25.86 1.44 6.36
C THR A 116 26.09 2.73 5.56
N GLY A 117 25.32 3.01 4.50
CA GLY A 117 25.49 4.22 3.66
C GLY A 117 25.05 5.55 4.29
N LEU A 118 24.51 5.49 5.51
CA LEU A 118 23.57 6.45 6.10
C LEU A 118 24.11 7.79 6.62
N LYS A 119 25.42 8.07 6.53
CA LYS A 119 25.98 9.28 7.18
C LYS A 119 26.24 10.48 6.28
N ASN A 120 26.03 10.37 4.97
CA ASN A 120 26.44 11.42 4.03
C ASN A 120 25.29 12.10 3.28
N GLY A 121 24.03 11.82 3.62
CA GLY A 121 22.93 12.68 3.20
C GLY A 121 23.12 14.04 3.86
N THR A 122 23.17 15.11 3.08
CA THR A 122 23.08 16.49 3.58
C THR A 122 21.68 16.67 4.15
N GLY A 123 21.45 16.14 5.36
CA GLY A 123 20.19 16.28 6.05
C GLY A 123 19.98 17.76 6.30
N SER A 124 18.99 18.34 5.64
CA SER A 124 18.32 19.51 6.17
C SER A 124 17.96 19.21 7.64
N PRO A 125 17.99 20.20 8.55
CA PRO A 125 17.49 19.97 9.90
C PRO A 125 16.10 19.32 9.79
N PRO A 126 15.76 18.35 10.68
CA PRO A 126 14.44 17.74 10.69
C PRO A 126 13.38 18.82 10.54
N LEU A 127 12.24 18.49 9.91
CA LEU A 127 11.09 19.40 9.85
C LEU A 127 10.97 20.09 11.21
N ALA A 128 10.60 21.37 11.23
CA ALA A 128 10.20 22.04 12.46
C ALA A 128 9.06 21.21 13.05
N ALA A 129 9.45 20.24 13.88
CA ALA A 129 8.65 19.12 14.26
C ALA A 129 7.41 19.66 14.92
N VAL A 130 6.33 18.89 14.92
CA VAL A 130 5.38 19.03 16.01
C VAL A 130 6.20 18.78 17.29
N ALA A 131 6.58 19.85 17.97
CA ALA A 131 7.48 19.77 19.11
C ALA A 131 6.71 19.12 20.26
N GLY A 132 7.27 18.05 20.85
CA GLY A 132 6.69 17.37 21.99
C GLY A 132 6.72 15.85 21.84
N ASP A 133 6.23 15.17 22.88
CA ASP A 133 6.09 13.72 22.88
C ASP A 133 4.98 13.30 21.92
N ALA A 134 5.24 12.28 21.09
CA ALA A 134 4.21 11.64 20.30
C ALA A 134 3.02 11.17 21.18
N PRO A 135 1.77 11.47 20.79
CA PRO A 135 0.58 11.09 21.53
C PRO A 135 0.39 9.56 21.56
N PRO A 136 -0.49 9.03 22.43
CA PRO A 136 -0.75 7.59 22.51
C PRO A 136 -1.27 6.95 21.21
N ALA A 137 -1.90 7.74 20.34
CA ALA A 137 -2.36 7.33 19.03
C ALA A 137 -2.22 8.48 18.03
N TRP A 138 -1.82 8.16 16.81
CA TRP A 138 -1.69 9.11 15.71
C TRP A 138 -2.03 8.42 14.39
N ASP A 139 -2.82 9.08 13.55
CA ASP A 139 -3.27 8.55 12.27
C ASP A 139 -3.32 9.63 11.19
N TRP A 140 -2.38 9.59 10.25
CA TRP A 140 -2.30 10.55 9.15
C TRP A 140 -3.52 10.55 8.21
N ARG A 141 -4.35 9.49 8.23
CA ARG A 141 -5.62 9.45 7.48
C ARG A 141 -6.63 10.46 8.02
N GLU A 142 -6.64 10.66 9.34
CA GLU A 142 -7.50 11.67 10.00
C GLU A 142 -7.05 13.10 9.70
N HIS A 143 -5.86 13.26 9.13
CA HIS A 143 -5.24 14.53 8.76
C HIS A 143 -5.18 14.77 7.24
N GLY A 144 -5.82 13.92 6.44
CA GLY A 144 -5.87 14.09 4.98
C GLY A 144 -4.53 13.91 4.27
N ALA A 145 -3.59 13.18 4.88
CA ALA A 145 -2.23 12.99 4.38
C ALA A 145 -1.96 11.57 3.85
N VAL A 146 -3.01 10.81 3.54
CA VAL A 146 -2.89 9.42 3.04
C VAL A 146 -3.89 9.21 1.93
N THR A 147 -3.42 8.73 0.78
CA THR A 147 -4.26 8.36 -0.36
C THR A 147 -5.02 7.05 -0.09
N ARG A 148 -5.86 6.60 -1.04
CA ARG A 148 -6.50 5.28 -0.92
C ARG A 148 -5.45 4.17 -1.02
N VAL A 149 -5.76 3.01 -0.45
CA VAL A 149 -4.93 1.80 -0.62
C VAL A 149 -4.81 1.46 -2.12
N LYS A 150 -3.58 1.23 -2.58
CA LYS A 150 -3.23 0.84 -3.95
C LYS A 150 -2.84 -0.64 -4.04
N ASP A 151 -2.73 -1.18 -5.25
CA ASP A 151 -2.40 -2.59 -5.49
C ASP A 151 -1.25 -2.68 -6.52
N GLN A 152 -0.10 -3.19 -6.09
CA GLN A 152 1.07 -3.40 -6.96
C GLN A 152 0.83 -4.48 -8.03
N GLY A 153 -0.24 -5.26 -7.92
CA GLY A 153 -0.52 -6.36 -8.83
C GLY A 153 0.57 -7.45 -8.78
N PRO A 154 0.81 -8.18 -9.87
CA PRO A 154 1.77 -9.29 -9.92
C PRO A 154 3.24 -8.83 -10.13
N CYS A 155 3.56 -7.58 -9.82
CA CYS A 155 4.90 -7.01 -9.94
C CYS A 155 5.47 -6.75 -8.55
N GLY A 156 6.71 -7.17 -8.29
CA GLY A 156 7.46 -6.94 -7.04
C GLY A 156 7.91 -5.49 -6.84
N SER A 157 7.02 -4.52 -7.10
CA SER A 157 7.26 -3.08 -7.08
C SER A 157 6.88 -2.40 -5.76
N CYS A 158 6.64 -3.17 -4.67
CA CYS A 158 6.25 -2.61 -3.36
C CYS A 158 7.19 -1.49 -2.85
N TRP A 159 8.48 -1.55 -3.20
CA TRP A 159 9.46 -0.50 -2.91
C TRP A 159 9.10 0.85 -3.55
N ALA A 160 8.58 0.85 -4.78
CA ALA A 160 8.14 2.06 -5.48
C ALA A 160 6.88 2.62 -4.84
N PHE A 161 5.89 1.75 -4.58
CA PHE A 161 4.63 2.11 -3.93
C PHE A 161 4.87 2.74 -2.56
N SER A 162 5.73 2.13 -1.74
CA SER A 162 6.02 2.64 -0.39
C SER A 162 6.65 4.04 -0.40
N VAL A 163 7.55 4.31 -1.36
CA VAL A 163 8.17 5.63 -1.49
C VAL A 163 7.18 6.67 -2.03
N VAL A 164 6.40 6.30 -3.05
CA VAL A 164 5.41 7.20 -3.65
C VAL A 164 4.39 7.64 -2.60
N GLU A 165 3.83 6.72 -1.83
CA GLU A 165 2.88 7.05 -0.76
C GLU A 165 3.49 7.93 0.34
N ALA A 166 4.76 7.71 0.71
CA ALA A 166 5.46 8.59 1.64
C ALA A 166 5.61 10.02 1.07
N VAL A 167 5.93 10.15 -0.22
CA VAL A 167 6.04 11.44 -0.92
C VAL A 167 4.69 12.15 -1.04
N GLU A 168 3.61 11.42 -1.37
CA GLU A 168 2.25 11.95 -1.39
C GLU A 168 1.87 12.53 -0.02
N GLY A 169 2.15 11.78 1.04
CA GLY A 169 1.79 12.16 2.39
C GLY A 169 2.55 13.38 2.90
N ILE A 170 3.88 13.45 2.69
CA ILE A 170 4.65 14.63 3.08
C ILE A 170 4.27 15.86 2.23
N ASN A 171 3.95 15.68 0.95
CA ASN A 171 3.42 16.77 0.12
C ASN A 171 2.10 17.30 0.67
N ALA A 172 1.17 16.42 1.08
CA ALA A 172 -0.09 16.82 1.70
C ALA A 172 0.12 17.59 3.01
N ILE A 173 1.06 17.15 3.85
CA ILE A 173 1.40 17.83 5.11
C ILE A 173 1.97 19.23 4.84
N MET A 174 2.87 19.36 3.86
CA MET A 174 3.58 20.61 3.60
C MET A 174 2.78 21.63 2.79
N THR A 175 1.90 21.16 1.92
CA THR A 175 1.18 22.03 0.96
C THR A 175 -0.33 22.12 1.23
N GLY A 176 -0.88 21.21 2.03
CA GLY A 176 -2.33 21.03 2.18
C GLY A 176 -2.99 20.34 0.99
N ASN A 177 -2.23 19.93 -0.04
CA ASN A 177 -2.75 19.28 -1.24
C ASN A 177 -2.35 17.81 -1.27
N LEU A 178 -3.31 16.91 -1.05
CA LEU A 178 -3.11 15.48 -1.27
C LEU A 178 -3.20 15.19 -2.78
N LEU A 179 -2.07 14.83 -3.38
CA LEU A 179 -1.96 14.47 -4.79
C LEU A 179 -1.73 12.97 -4.93
N THR A 180 -2.28 12.36 -5.98
CA THR A 180 -1.93 10.98 -6.35
C THR A 180 -0.82 10.98 -7.39
N LEU A 181 0.31 10.39 -7.04
CA LEU A 181 1.54 10.33 -7.80
C LEU A 181 1.73 8.95 -8.44
N SER A 182 2.55 8.89 -9.50
CA SER A 182 2.69 7.68 -10.32
C SER A 182 3.78 6.73 -9.80
N GLU A 183 3.36 5.55 -9.36
CA GLU A 183 4.28 4.42 -9.12
C GLU A 183 4.92 3.93 -10.42
N GLN A 184 4.19 4.01 -11.54
CA GLN A 184 4.73 3.61 -12.85
C GLN A 184 5.94 4.47 -13.24
N GLN A 185 5.92 5.78 -12.99
CA GLN A 185 7.09 6.63 -13.23
C GLN A 185 8.28 6.17 -12.40
N VAL A 186 8.07 5.87 -11.11
CA VAL A 186 9.15 5.43 -10.23
C VAL A 186 9.69 4.07 -10.68
N LEU A 187 8.82 3.15 -11.09
CA LEU A 187 9.20 1.86 -11.65
C LEU A 187 10.04 2.00 -12.94
N ASP A 188 9.63 2.88 -13.85
CA ASP A 188 10.26 3.03 -15.18
C ASP A 188 11.55 3.86 -15.16
N CYS A 189 11.59 4.92 -14.34
CA CYS A 189 12.57 5.99 -14.50
C CYS A 189 13.61 6.08 -13.38
N SER A 190 13.35 5.51 -12.21
CA SER A 190 14.23 5.73 -11.04
C SER A 190 15.57 5.00 -11.11
N GLY A 191 15.64 3.90 -11.89
CA GLY A 191 16.76 2.97 -11.82
C GLY A 191 16.90 2.28 -10.46
N ALA A 192 15.88 2.35 -9.60
CA ALA A 192 15.91 1.80 -8.25
C ALA A 192 15.54 0.30 -8.18
N GLY A 193 15.02 -0.26 -9.27
CA GLY A 193 14.58 -1.66 -9.33
C GLY A 193 13.67 -1.95 -10.51
N ASP A 194 13.04 -3.13 -10.48
CA ASP A 194 12.02 -3.59 -11.41
C ASP A 194 10.99 -4.50 -10.69
N CYS A 195 10.24 -5.33 -11.43
CA CYS A 195 9.26 -6.26 -10.86
C CYS A 195 9.86 -7.45 -10.09
N SER A 196 11.18 -7.60 -10.06
CA SER A 196 11.92 -8.59 -9.28
C SER A 196 12.43 -8.02 -7.95
N GLY A 197 12.24 -6.72 -7.72
CA GLY A 197 12.67 -6.04 -6.50
C GLY A 197 13.37 -4.70 -6.75
N GLY A 198 13.66 -3.99 -5.67
CA GLY A 198 14.26 -2.66 -5.75
C GLY A 198 14.57 -2.03 -4.40
N TYR A 199 15.23 -0.87 -4.43
CA TYR A 199 15.76 -0.17 -3.27
C TYR A 199 14.97 1.11 -2.99
N THR A 200 14.36 1.21 -1.81
CA THR A 200 13.59 2.40 -1.41
C THR A 200 14.48 3.65 -1.33
N SER A 201 15.74 3.52 -0.92
CA SER A 201 16.70 4.64 -0.90
C SER A 201 16.92 5.26 -2.27
N TYR A 202 17.08 4.44 -3.32
CA TYR A 202 17.29 4.95 -4.68
C TYR A 202 16.01 5.56 -5.26
N ALA A 203 14.84 5.02 -4.90
CA ALA A 203 13.57 5.64 -5.24
C ALA A 203 13.39 7.01 -4.53
N PHE A 204 13.82 7.15 -3.28
CA PHE A 204 13.88 8.46 -2.62
C PHE A 204 14.91 9.40 -3.25
N ASP A 205 16.11 8.93 -3.60
CA ASP A 205 17.12 9.71 -4.33
C ASP A 205 16.54 10.25 -5.66
N TYR A 206 15.74 9.44 -6.35
CA TYR A 206 15.01 9.84 -7.54
C TYR A 206 13.94 10.91 -7.25
N ALA A 207 13.15 10.74 -6.17
CA ALA A 207 12.17 11.74 -5.76
C ALA A 207 12.81 13.09 -5.38
N VAL A 208 14.03 13.09 -4.82
CA VAL A 208 14.81 14.31 -4.56
C VAL A 208 15.30 14.95 -5.87
N SER A 209 15.93 14.15 -6.73
CA SER A 209 16.64 14.65 -7.91
C SER A 209 15.70 15.03 -9.07
N ASN A 210 14.67 14.22 -9.32
CA ASN A 210 13.77 14.34 -10.48
C ASN A 210 12.33 14.66 -10.06
N GLY A 211 11.88 14.13 -8.93
CA GLY A 211 10.49 14.23 -8.48
C GLY A 211 9.55 13.26 -9.20
N ILE A 212 8.29 13.26 -8.77
CA ILE A 212 7.25 12.34 -9.22
C ILE A 212 6.05 13.15 -9.73
N THR A 213 5.50 12.73 -10.87
CA THR A 213 4.35 13.34 -11.54
C THR A 213 3.06 12.61 -11.18
N LEU A 214 1.92 13.15 -11.62
CA LEU A 214 0.60 12.61 -11.29
C LEU A 214 0.33 11.27 -11.98
N ASP A 215 -0.43 10.40 -11.33
CA ASP A 215 -0.97 9.18 -11.94
C ASP A 215 -2.20 9.51 -12.82
N GLN A 216 -2.17 9.12 -14.09
CA GLN A 216 -3.27 9.31 -15.05
C GLN A 216 -4.59 8.65 -14.62
N CYS A 217 -4.56 7.60 -13.80
CA CYS A 217 -5.76 6.95 -13.26
C CYS A 217 -6.50 7.80 -12.22
N PHE A 218 -5.91 8.92 -11.81
CA PHE A 218 -6.44 9.77 -10.75
C PHE A 218 -6.49 11.23 -11.20
N SER A 219 -7.70 11.80 -11.22
CA SER A 219 -7.85 13.23 -11.45
C SER A 219 -7.30 14.02 -10.25
N PRO A 220 -6.47 15.04 -10.46
CA PRO A 220 -6.05 15.99 -9.45
C PRO A 220 -7.22 16.96 -9.20
N PRO A 221 -7.09 17.86 -8.21
CA PRO A 221 -8.13 18.83 -7.91
C PRO A 221 -8.58 19.61 -9.15
N THR A 222 -9.86 19.97 -9.16
CA THR A 222 -10.58 20.66 -10.25
C THR A 222 -10.05 22.08 -10.47
N THR A 223 -8.84 22.21 -11.01
CA THR A 223 -8.32 23.45 -11.57
C THR A 223 -8.25 23.27 -13.08
N GLY A 224 -8.53 24.35 -13.84
CA GLY A 224 -8.48 24.33 -15.30
C GLY A 224 -7.05 24.24 -15.88
N GLU A 225 -6.10 23.73 -15.11
CA GLU A 225 -4.69 23.64 -15.48
C GLU A 225 -4.43 22.35 -16.28
N ASN A 226 -3.58 22.46 -17.31
CA ASN A 226 -3.16 21.31 -18.09
C ASN A 226 -2.00 20.62 -17.37
N TYR A 227 -2.33 19.70 -16.47
CA TYR A 227 -1.34 18.90 -15.77
C TYR A 227 -0.80 17.77 -16.65
N PHE A 228 0.47 17.45 -16.47
CA PHE A 228 1.04 16.23 -17.01
C PHE A 228 0.80 15.05 -16.09
N TYR A 229 0.42 13.93 -16.70
CA TYR A 229 0.21 12.66 -16.04
C TYR A 229 1.14 11.64 -16.66
N TYR A 230 1.78 10.87 -15.80
CA TYR A 230 2.42 9.65 -16.23
C TYR A 230 1.34 8.60 -16.55
N PRO A 231 1.53 7.74 -17.57
CA PRO A 231 0.56 6.69 -17.87
C PRO A 231 0.20 5.82 -16.67
N ALA A 232 -0.99 5.23 -16.75
CA ALA A 232 -1.53 4.31 -15.76
C ALA A 232 -0.53 3.21 -15.37
N TYR A 233 -0.64 2.72 -14.13
CA TYR A 233 0.16 1.58 -13.68
C TYR A 233 -0.15 0.30 -14.47
N GLU A 234 0.90 -0.32 -15.00
CA GLU A 234 0.86 -1.47 -15.92
C GLU A 234 1.34 -2.77 -15.26
N ALA A 235 1.86 -2.71 -14.02
CA ALA A 235 2.47 -3.84 -13.31
C ALA A 235 3.61 -4.52 -14.10
N VAL A 236 4.35 -3.74 -14.86
CA VAL A 236 5.57 -4.11 -15.57
C VAL A 236 6.44 -2.87 -15.73
N GLN A 237 7.76 -3.04 -15.71
CA GLN A 237 8.67 -1.94 -16.01
C GLN A 237 8.70 -1.68 -17.51
N GLU A 238 8.52 -0.43 -17.87
CA GLU A 238 8.48 0.06 -19.24
C GLU A 238 9.58 1.10 -19.48
N PRO A 239 9.88 1.47 -20.74
CA PRO A 239 10.79 2.57 -21.02
C PRO A 239 10.30 3.86 -20.36
N CYS A 240 11.20 4.59 -19.71
CA CYS A 240 10.86 5.86 -19.04
C CYS A 240 10.21 6.88 -20.00
N ARG A 241 9.04 7.40 -19.59
CA ARG A 241 8.21 8.36 -20.36
C ARG A 241 8.13 9.72 -19.68
N PHE A 242 9.00 9.97 -18.71
CA PHE A 242 9.02 11.21 -17.94
C PHE A 242 9.49 12.38 -18.82
N ASP A 243 8.78 13.50 -18.74
CA ASP A 243 9.13 14.75 -19.41
C ASP A 243 9.42 15.83 -18.36
N PRO A 244 10.70 16.19 -18.12
CA PRO A 244 11.07 17.14 -17.07
C PRO A 244 10.58 18.57 -17.34
N ASN A 245 10.07 18.87 -18.54
CA ASN A 245 9.52 20.19 -18.87
C ASN A 245 8.05 20.33 -18.50
N LYS A 246 7.41 19.29 -17.95
CA LYS A 246 5.99 19.27 -17.67
C LYS A 246 5.68 19.17 -16.17
N ALA A 247 4.92 20.13 -15.69
CA ALA A 247 4.44 20.23 -14.30
C ALA A 247 3.04 19.58 -14.15
N PRO A 248 2.63 19.19 -12.91
CA PRO A 248 3.35 19.34 -11.66
C PRO A 248 4.33 18.18 -11.43
N ILE A 249 5.44 18.51 -10.77
CA ILE A 249 6.44 17.54 -10.31
C ILE A 249 6.54 17.74 -8.80
N VAL A 250 6.18 16.72 -8.02
CA VAL A 250 6.38 16.72 -6.57
C VAL A 250 7.80 16.25 -6.29
N LYS A 251 8.61 17.13 -5.69
CA LYS A 251 9.97 16.83 -5.23
C LYS A 251 10.02 16.91 -3.72
N ILE A 252 10.81 16.04 -3.11
CA ILE A 252 11.18 16.17 -1.69
C ILE A 252 12.59 16.76 -1.59
N ASP A 253 12.87 17.52 -0.53
CA ASP A 253 14.20 18.13 -0.35
C ASP A 253 15.24 17.10 0.06
N SER A 254 14.83 16.14 0.90
CA SER A 254 15.66 15.06 1.41
C SER A 254 14.79 13.96 2.02
N TYR A 255 15.43 12.87 2.43
CA TYR A 255 14.85 11.84 3.27
C TYR A 255 15.88 11.46 4.34
N SER A 256 15.42 10.81 5.41
CA SER A 256 16.25 10.33 6.49
C SER A 256 15.81 8.95 6.90
N PHE A 257 16.72 8.20 7.52
CA PHE A 257 16.44 6.86 7.99
C PHE A 257 16.10 6.90 9.47
N VAL A 258 15.11 6.09 9.85
CA VAL A 258 14.86 5.74 11.23
C VAL A 258 15.79 4.61 11.62
N ASP A 259 16.38 4.67 12.82
CA ASP A 259 17.24 3.60 13.31
C ASP A 259 16.49 2.26 13.30
N PRO A 260 17.08 1.19 12.76
CA PRO A 260 16.41 -0.10 12.64
C PRO A 260 16.20 -0.72 14.03
N ASN A 261 15.05 -1.37 14.21
CA ASN A 261 14.63 -2.03 15.47
C ASN A 261 14.45 -1.07 16.65
N ASP A 262 14.19 0.22 16.40
CA ASP A 262 13.85 1.21 17.41
C ASP A 262 12.39 1.68 17.23
N GLU A 263 11.49 1.07 18.00
CA GLU A 263 10.06 1.38 17.95
C GLU A 263 9.73 2.80 18.44
N GLU A 264 10.51 3.35 19.39
CA GLU A 264 10.28 4.72 19.86
C GLU A 264 10.76 5.73 18.82
N ALA A 265 11.90 5.49 18.16
CA ALA A 265 12.34 6.31 17.04
C ALA A 265 11.32 6.27 15.88
N LEU A 266 10.77 5.09 15.55
CA LEU A 266 9.73 4.97 14.53
C LEU A 266 8.47 5.74 14.92
N LYS A 267 7.99 5.60 16.15
CA LYS A 267 6.85 6.34 16.68
C LYS A 267 7.05 7.85 16.59
N GLN A 268 8.22 8.34 17.01
CA GLN A 268 8.56 9.76 16.94
C GLN A 268 8.67 10.25 15.49
N ALA A 269 9.22 9.44 14.58
CA ALA A 269 9.30 9.78 13.16
C ALA A 269 7.90 9.91 12.52
N VAL A 270 7.01 8.93 12.78
CA VAL A 270 5.63 8.96 12.27
C VAL A 270 4.91 10.23 12.74
N TYR A 271 5.05 10.59 14.01
CA TYR A 271 4.39 11.78 14.57
C TYR A 271 4.99 13.09 14.06
N SER A 272 6.32 13.22 14.11
CA SER A 272 6.99 14.51 13.95
C SER A 272 7.46 14.81 12.53
N GLN A 273 7.64 13.78 11.68
CA GLN A 273 8.18 13.93 10.33
C GLN A 273 7.18 13.57 9.22
N GLY A 274 6.15 12.76 9.52
CA GLY A 274 5.14 12.35 8.55
C GLY A 274 5.15 10.84 8.26
N PRO A 275 4.44 10.39 7.21
CA PRO A 275 4.41 8.98 6.80
C PRO A 275 5.80 8.41 6.52
N VAL A 276 6.02 7.16 6.96
CA VAL A 276 7.31 6.48 6.90
C VAL A 276 7.20 5.27 5.98
N SER A 277 8.14 5.14 5.03
CA SER A 277 8.33 3.90 4.26
C SER A 277 8.97 2.85 5.16
N VAL A 278 8.35 1.67 5.26
CA VAL A 278 8.83 0.55 6.07
C VAL A 278 8.90 -0.72 5.24
N LEU A 279 9.88 -1.57 5.55
CA LEU A 279 10.02 -2.90 4.99
C LEU A 279 9.77 -3.93 6.09
N ILE A 280 8.94 -4.93 5.80
CA ILE A 280 8.62 -6.02 6.72
C ILE A 280 8.81 -7.36 6.01
N GLU A 281 9.14 -8.40 6.77
CA GLU A 281 9.20 -9.75 6.25
C GLU A 281 7.79 -10.27 5.96
N ALA A 282 7.56 -10.73 4.73
CA ALA A 282 6.31 -11.35 4.33
C ALA A 282 6.32 -12.84 4.67
N SER A 283 5.99 -13.16 5.92
CA SER A 283 5.89 -14.54 6.42
C SER A 283 4.67 -15.28 5.85
N TYR A 284 4.59 -16.59 6.13
CA TYR A 284 3.42 -17.40 5.80
C TYR A 284 2.13 -16.83 6.43
N GLU A 285 2.16 -16.46 7.71
CA GLU A 285 1.02 -15.82 8.37
C GLU A 285 0.67 -14.46 7.76
N PHE A 286 1.66 -13.66 7.36
CA PHE A 286 1.42 -12.36 6.74
C PHE A 286 0.70 -12.51 5.40
N MET A 287 1.09 -13.49 4.58
CA MET A 287 0.45 -13.80 3.30
C MET A 287 -1.06 -14.06 3.44
N ILE A 288 -1.49 -14.77 4.50
CA ILE A 288 -2.89 -15.15 4.76
C ILE A 288 -3.50 -14.38 5.96
N TYR A 289 -2.98 -13.20 6.27
CA TYR A 289 -3.48 -12.35 7.34
C TYR A 289 -4.89 -11.80 7.02
N GLN A 290 -5.74 -11.70 8.04
CA GLN A 290 -7.09 -11.13 7.93
C GLN A 290 -7.26 -9.85 8.77
N GLY A 291 -6.70 -9.81 9.98
CA GLY A 291 -6.91 -8.67 10.88
C GLY A 291 -6.74 -9.00 12.35
N VAL A 292 -6.89 -7.97 13.19
CA VAL A 292 -6.94 -8.11 14.65
C VAL A 292 -8.20 -8.89 15.06
N GLY A 293 -8.05 -9.78 16.02
CA GLY A 293 -9.06 -10.77 16.44
C GLY A 293 -10.20 -10.21 17.27
#